data_AF-A0A0C5AH34-F1
#
_entry.id   AF-A0A0C5AH34-F1
#
_cell.length_a   1.000
_cell.length_b   1.000
_cell.length_c   1.000
_cell.angle_alpha   90.00
_cell.angle_beta   90.00
_cell.angle_gamma   90.00
#
_symmetry.space_group_name_H-M   'P 1'
#
loop_
_entity.id
_entity.type
_entity.pdbx_description
1 polymer ?
#
loop_
_entity_poly.entity_id
_entity_poly.type
_entity_poly.pdbx_seq_one_letter_code
_entity_poly.pdbx_strand_id
1 'polypeptide(L)'
;VGLSEAAAKAQGIETTSRTLTLDNVPRALANFATQGFIKLVADQHSGRLLGAQVVAAEGGEIIQTAALAMHNRMSVQDLAGQL
;
A
#
# COMPACT_ATOMS: atom_id res chain seq x y z
N VAL A 1 -1.38 8.34 0.95
CA VAL A 1 -0.48 9.05 0.01
C VAL A 1 -0.67 8.52 -1.40
N GLY A 2 -0.37 9.30 -2.44
CA GLY A 2 -0.57 8.89 -3.83
C GLY A 2 -2.06 8.84 -4.22
N LEU A 3 -2.39 8.03 -5.23
CA LEU A 3 -3.74 7.91 -5.78
C LEU A 3 -4.57 6.86 -5.05
N SER A 4 -5.84 7.18 -4.77
CA SER A 4 -6.84 6.15 -4.50
C SER A 4 -7.24 5.45 -5.80
N GLU A 5 -7.86 4.28 -5.69
CA GLU A 5 -8.40 3.56 -6.85
C GLU A 5 -9.42 4.41 -7.64
N ALA A 6 -10.29 5.14 -6.93
CA ALA A 6 -11.26 6.03 -7.56
C ALA A 6 -10.58 7.20 -8.28
N ALA A 7 -9.55 7.80 -7.68
CA ALA A 7 -8.81 8.90 -8.28
C ALA A 7 -8.00 8.44 -9.52
N ALA A 8 -7.41 7.24 -9.47
CA ALA A 8 -6.72 6.65 -10.61
C ALA A 8 -7.68 6.31 -11.76
N LYS A 9 -8.84 5.70 -11.45
CA LYS A 9 -9.89 5.43 -12.43
C LYS A 9 -10.43 6.71 -13.09
N ALA A 10 -10.59 7.80 -12.31
CA ALA A 10 -10.98 9.10 -12.85
C ALA A 10 -9.94 9.70 -13.83
N GLN A 11 -8.68 9.25 -13.76
CA GLN A 11 -7.61 9.61 -14.69
C GLN A 11 -7.46 8.63 -15.86
N GLY A 12 -8.37 7.63 -15.98
CA GLY A 12 -8.30 6.62 -17.03
C GLY A 12 -7.21 5.56 -16.82
N ILE A 13 -6.69 5.43 -15.59
CA ILE A 13 -5.67 4.43 -15.25
C ILE A 13 -6.36 3.14 -14.82
N GLU A 14 -6.05 2.03 -15.49
CA GLU A 14 -6.45 0.70 -15.04
C GLU A 14 -5.62 0.31 -13.81
N THR A 15 -6.29 -0.08 -12.73
CA THR A 15 -5.63 -0.35 -11.45
C THR A 15 -6.00 -1.70 -10.89
N THR A 16 -5.02 -2.33 -10.24
CA THR A 16 -5.25 -3.39 -9.27
C THR A 16 -5.09 -2.83 -7.86
N SER A 17 -6.00 -3.18 -6.95
CA SER A 17 -5.91 -2.77 -5.54
C SER A 17 -6.10 -3.97 -4.62
N ARG A 18 -5.38 -3.96 -3.49
CA ARG A 18 -5.43 -5.00 -2.47
C ARG A 18 -5.41 -4.37 -1.09
N THR A 19 -6.22 -4.93 -0.20
CA THR A 19 -6.32 -4.50 1.20
C THR A 19 -5.93 -5.66 2.09
N LEU A 20 -5.01 -5.41 3.01
CA LEU A 20 -4.56 -6.32 4.05
C LEU A 20 -5.04 -5.78 5.40
N THR A 21 -5.89 -6.52 6.09
CA THR A 21 -6.30 -6.18 7.47
C THR A 21 -5.20 -6.56 8.46
N LEU A 22 -5.06 -5.81 9.56
CA LEU A 22 -3.92 -5.99 10.48
C LEU A 22 -4.00 -7.28 11.32
N ASP A 23 -5.15 -7.93 11.40
CA ASP A 23 -5.28 -9.30 11.92
C ASP A 23 -4.55 -10.36 11.08
N ASN A 24 -4.12 -10.02 9.86
CA ASN A 24 -3.24 -10.83 9.02
C ASN A 24 -1.77 -10.41 9.08
N VAL A 25 -1.40 -9.48 9.96
CA VAL A 25 -0.02 -9.00 10.13
C VAL A 25 0.58 -9.57 11.42
N PRO A 26 1.60 -10.46 11.36
CA PRO A 26 2.16 -11.12 12.54
C PRO A 26 2.61 -10.17 13.66
N ARG A 27 3.23 -9.03 13.29
CA ARG A 27 3.65 -8.02 14.26
C ARG A 27 2.45 -7.38 14.98
N ALA A 28 1.37 -7.08 14.25
CA ALA A 28 0.16 -6.51 14.83
C ALA A 28 -0.55 -7.51 15.77
N LEU A 29 -0.55 -8.80 15.42
CA LEU A 29 -1.02 -9.87 16.30
C LEU A 29 -0.20 -9.93 17.60
N ALA A 30 1.13 -9.94 17.48
CA ALA A 30 2.03 -9.97 18.64
C ALA A 30 1.89 -8.74 19.55
N ASN A 31 1.61 -7.57 18.96
CA ASN A 31 1.43 -6.31 19.68
C ASN A 31 -0.03 -6.09 20.16
N PHE A 32 -0.95 -7.04 19.92
CA PHE A 32 -2.39 -6.88 20.17
C PHE A 32 -3.01 -5.61 19.52
N ALA A 33 -2.45 -5.19 18.39
CA ALA A 33 -2.79 -3.95 17.67
C ALA A 33 -3.37 -4.26 16.28
N THR A 34 -4.43 -5.06 16.22
CA THR A 34 -5.00 -5.62 14.97
C THR A 34 -6.07 -4.75 14.33
N GLN A 35 -6.36 -3.56 14.88
CA GLN A 35 -7.37 -2.66 14.33
C GLN A 35 -6.80 -1.87 13.14
N GLY A 36 -7.46 -1.99 11.98
CA GLY A 36 -7.16 -1.21 10.80
C GLY A 36 -6.69 -2.05 9.61
N PHE A 37 -6.04 -1.40 8.64
CA PHE A 37 -5.67 -2.00 7.37
C PHE A 37 -4.55 -1.26 6.64
N ILE A 38 -3.96 -1.95 5.67
CA ILE A 38 -3.06 -1.41 4.66
C ILE A 38 -3.70 -1.68 3.29
N LYS A 39 -4.00 -0.65 2.52
CA LYS A 39 -4.46 -0.77 1.13
C LYS A 39 -3.40 -0.20 0.19
N LEU A 40 -3.02 -0.99 -0.82
CA LEU A 40 -2.16 -0.57 -1.91
C LEU A 40 -2.96 -0.48 -3.22
N VAL A 41 -2.58 0.49 -4.04
CA VAL A 41 -3.13 0.72 -5.38
C VAL A 41 -1.96 0.71 -6.35
N ALA A 42 -2.03 -0.13 -7.37
CA ALA A 42 -1.01 -0.24 -8.39
C ALA A 42 -1.62 -0.18 -9.79
N ASP A 43 -0.83 0.27 -10.74
CA ASP A 43 -1.16 0.21 -12.17
C ASP A 43 -1.26 -1.26 -12.61
N GLN A 44 -2.33 -1.60 -13.33
CA GLN A 44 -2.65 -2.99 -13.65
C GLN A 44 -1.66 -3.61 -14.65
N HIS A 45 -1.07 -2.82 -15.54
CA HIS A 45 -0.20 -3.33 -16.60
C HIS A 45 1.27 -3.39 -16.18
N SER A 46 1.74 -2.33 -15.52
CA SER A 46 3.14 -2.19 -15.11
C SER A 46 3.42 -2.68 -13.69
N GLY A 47 2.38 -2.86 -12.86
CA GLY A 47 2.53 -3.16 -11.45
C GLY A 47 3.09 -2.01 -10.62
N ARG A 48 3.31 -0.83 -11.21
CA ARG A 48 3.85 0.36 -10.55
C ARG A 48 2.95 0.77 -9.39
N LEU A 49 3.54 1.02 -8.22
CA LEU A 49 2.79 1.52 -7.06
C LEU A 49 2.30 2.96 -7.32
N LEU A 50 1.00 3.17 -7.23
CA LEU A 50 0.32 4.45 -7.47
C LEU A 50 -0.12 5.13 -6.18
N GLY A 51 -0.44 4.35 -5.15
CA GLY A 51 -0.94 4.88 -3.89
C GLY A 51 -0.97 3.86 -2.77
N ALA A 52 -1.04 4.39 -1.55
CA ALA A 52 -1.17 3.62 -0.32
C ALA A 52 -2.04 4.36 0.69
N GLN A 53 -2.85 3.59 1.41
CA GLN A 53 -3.70 4.04 2.50
C GLN A 53 -3.43 3.13 3.69
N VAL A 54 -3.08 3.69 4.84
CA VAL A 54 -2.72 2.94 6.03
C VAL A 54 -3.50 3.49 7.20
N VAL A 55 -4.20 2.61 7.90
CA VAL A 55 -4.86 2.87 9.18
C VAL A 55 -4.29 1.84 10.15
N ALA A 56 -3.38 2.27 11.02
CA ALA A 56 -2.67 1.43 11.96
C ALA A 56 -2.07 2.30 13.07
N ALA A 57 -1.75 1.72 14.23
CA ALA A 57 -1.01 2.41 15.29
C ALA A 57 0.35 2.94 14.79
N GLU A 58 1.04 2.17 13.96
CA GLU A 58 2.35 2.49 13.33
C GLU A 58 2.18 3.03 11.89
N GLY A 59 1.05 3.68 11.62
CA GLY A 59 0.68 4.08 10.25
C GLY A 59 1.64 5.11 9.65
N GLY A 60 2.24 5.97 10.47
CA GLY A 60 3.17 7.01 10.03
C GLY A 60 4.49 6.45 9.49
N GLU A 61 4.97 5.37 10.07
CA GLU A 61 6.19 4.68 9.69
C GLU A 61 5.96 3.85 8.42
N ILE A 62 4.86 3.10 8.37
CA ILE A 62 4.50 2.27 7.20
C ILE A 62 4.26 3.15 5.97
N ILE A 63 3.57 4.28 6.12
CA ILE A 63 3.24 5.16 5.00
C ILE A 63 4.50 5.84 4.42
N GLN A 64 5.54 6.03 5.23
CA GLN A 64 6.81 6.61 4.78
C GLN A 64 7.53 5.69 3.79
N THR A 65 7.56 4.39 4.06
CA THR A 65 8.10 3.39 3.12
C THR A 65 7.31 3.38 1.80
N ALA A 66 5.98 3.43 1.88
CA ALA A 66 5.14 3.51 0.68
C ALA A 66 5.40 4.79 -0.13
N ALA A 67 5.60 5.93 0.54
CA ALA A 67 5.94 7.19 -0.12
C ALA A 67 7.29 7.11 -0.85
N LEU A 68 8.31 6.52 -0.23
CA LEU A 68 9.62 6.32 -0.84
C LEU A 68 9.55 5.37 -2.04
N ALA A 69 8.81 4.27 -1.92
CA ALA A 69 8.60 3.31 -3.01
C ALA A 69 7.95 3.98 -4.24
N MET A 70 6.93 4.80 -4.02
CA MET A 70 6.29 5.57 -5.10
C MET A 70 7.23 6.61 -5.72
N HIS A 71 8.01 7.33 -4.90
CA HIS A 71 9.01 8.28 -5.38
C HIS A 71 10.02 7.61 -6.30
N ASN A 72 10.48 6.41 -5.92
CA ASN A 72 11.42 5.59 -6.69
C ASN A 72 10.75 4.80 -7.84
N ARG A 73 9.46 5.02 -8.08
CA ARG A 73 8.67 4.37 -9.14
C ARG A 73 8.69 2.84 -9.08
N MET A 74 8.80 2.29 -7.88
CA MET A 74 8.84 0.84 -7.66
C MET A 74 7.52 0.18 -8.04
N SER A 75 7.61 -1.04 -8.59
CA SER A 75 6.47 -1.94 -8.70
C SER A 75 6.15 -2.61 -7.35
N VAL A 76 4.96 -3.20 -7.23
CA VAL A 76 4.61 -3.99 -6.04
C VAL A 76 5.52 -5.21 -5.86
N GLN A 77 6.09 -5.73 -6.96
CA GLN A 77 7.08 -6.81 -6.96
C GLN A 77 8.44 -6.33 -6.48
N ASP A 78 8.90 -5.15 -6.94
CA ASP A 78 10.15 -4.56 -6.44
C ASP A 78 10.06 -4.32 -4.92
N LEU A 79 8.91 -3.82 -4.45
CA LEU A 79 8.66 -3.59 -3.03
C LEU A 79 8.60 -4.90 -2.23
N ALA A 80 7.94 -5.93 -2.77
CA ALA A 80 7.89 -7.25 -2.15
C ALA A 80 9.26 -7.95 -2.12
N GLY A 81 10.12 -7.65 -3.09
CA GLY A 81 11.48 -8.17 -3.19
C GLY A 81 12.52 -7.46 -2.32
N GLN A 82 12.15 -6.44 -1.52
CA GLN A 82 13.06 -5.74 -0.60
C GLN A 82 13.34 -6.51 0.70
N LEU A 83 13.55 -7.83 0.63
CA LEU A 83 13.82 -8.70 1.78
C LEU A 83 15.16 -9.44 1.63
#